data_AF-A0A1V5P235-F1
#
_entry.id   AF-A0A1V5P235-F1
#
_cell.length_a   1.000
_cell.length_b   1.000
_cell.length_c   1.000
_cell.angle_alpha   90.00
_cell.angle_beta   90.00
_cell.angle_gamma   90.00
#
_symmetry.space_group_name_H-M   'P 1'
#
loop_
_entity.id
_entity.type
_entity.pdbx_description
1 polymer ?
#
loop_
_entity_poly.entity_id
_entity_poly.type
_entity_poly.pdbx_seq_one_letter_code
_entity_poly.pdbx_strand_id
1 'polypeptide(L)'
;MIELPGVEVTRDFLCWEKAIASCPFLDPVTPNELSFYMDYLESGMQSDKNWFYNWQDYDTYRHAENCPEAIPAWYRYYDSKFGTDYLMMLPDKKGEEEKLYIREWRKQNSSSQEAELHEEELLTGPGPNLYVNYETLDFFISTFESRNLKDYFLAAELKPEDATNDAELQDALRILSRAGKNVTLPKAADWREAIITGAAQYKTSRIMANLPFVYDEYLFRLKNGIAQRPTDEDQTYQEYVAFTTLYRHQVSEGKKIADQK
;
A
#
# COMPACT_ATOMS: atom_id res chain seq x y z
N MET A 1 7.46 24.16 10.13
CA MET A 1 7.27 22.69 10.05
C MET A 1 6.24 22.35 11.11
N ILE A 2 5.26 21.50 10.82
CA ILE A 2 4.26 21.09 11.81
C ILE A 2 4.91 20.03 12.71
N GLU A 3 4.83 20.21 14.02
CA GLU A 3 5.26 19.21 15.00
C GLU A 3 4.02 18.47 15.49
N LEU A 4 4.01 17.14 15.32
CA LEU A 4 2.92 16.27 15.76
C LEU A 4 3.40 15.46 16.97
N PRO A 5 2.77 15.63 18.16
CA PRO A 5 3.14 14.86 19.34
C PRO A 5 3.04 13.34 19.08
N GLY A 6 4.12 12.59 19.28
CA GLY A 6 4.16 11.15 19.00
C GLY A 6 4.54 10.78 17.55
N VAL A 7 4.93 11.76 16.74
CA VAL A 7 5.58 11.56 15.44
C VAL A 7 6.98 12.17 15.49
N GLU A 8 7.99 11.32 15.52
CA GLU A 8 9.40 11.71 15.52
C GLU A 8 10.03 11.56 14.13
N VAL A 9 9.59 10.55 13.38
CA VAL A 9 10.06 10.24 12.03
C VAL A 9 8.89 9.97 11.07
N THR A 10 9.10 10.15 9.77
CA THR A 10 8.05 9.91 8.76
C THR A 10 7.46 8.50 8.82
N ARG A 11 8.25 7.49 9.19
CA ARG A 11 7.78 6.10 9.35
C ARG A 11 6.79 5.88 10.50
N ASP A 12 6.62 6.83 11.42
CA ASP A 12 5.57 6.74 12.44
C ASP A 12 4.17 6.72 11.82
N PHE A 13 3.97 7.36 10.66
CA PHE A 13 2.70 7.28 9.92
C PHE A 13 2.39 5.85 9.44
N LEU A 14 3.41 5.05 9.11
CA LEU A 14 3.23 3.64 8.73
C LEU A 14 2.78 2.78 9.92
N CYS A 15 3.23 3.12 11.13
CA CYS A 15 2.71 2.50 12.35
C CYS A 15 1.24 2.87 12.55
N TRP A 16 0.91 4.17 12.48
CA TRP A 16 -0.47 4.62 12.68
C TRP A 16 -1.45 4.11 11.62
N GLU A 17 -0.98 3.78 10.41
CA GLU A 17 -1.78 3.06 9.41
C GLU A 17 -2.36 1.76 9.97
N LYS A 18 -1.54 0.97 10.68
CA LYS A 18 -1.94 -0.35 11.21
C LYS A 18 -2.75 -0.25 12.51
N ALA A 19 -2.77 0.93 13.12
CA ALA A 19 -3.50 1.21 14.34
C ALA A 19 -4.44 2.42 14.17
N ILE A 20 -5.09 2.51 13.00
CA ILE A 20 -5.88 3.69 12.61
C ILE A 20 -6.99 4.02 13.61
N ALA A 21 -7.57 2.99 14.23
CA ALA A 21 -8.64 3.12 15.23
C ALA A 21 -8.19 3.75 16.56
N SER A 22 -6.88 3.74 16.86
CA SER A 22 -6.29 4.36 18.04
C SER A 22 -5.39 5.54 17.71
N CYS A 23 -5.37 5.97 16.43
CA CYS A 23 -4.59 7.10 15.98
C CYS A 23 -5.07 8.40 16.64
N PRO A 24 -4.20 9.12 17.38
CA PRO A 24 -4.60 10.31 18.14
C PRO A 24 -4.81 11.56 17.26
N PHE A 25 -4.42 11.49 15.98
CA PHE A 25 -4.49 12.61 15.04
C PHE A 25 -5.78 12.66 14.22
N LEU A 26 -6.62 11.63 14.35
CA LEU A 26 -7.86 11.52 13.60
C LEU A 26 -9.04 11.84 14.50
N ASP A 27 -9.83 12.82 14.09
CA ASP A 27 -11.12 13.06 14.68
C ASP A 27 -12.08 11.90 14.37
N PRO A 28 -13.09 11.66 15.22
CA PRO A 28 -14.15 10.72 14.91
C PRO A 28 -14.83 11.02 13.57
N VAL A 29 -15.08 9.98 12.78
CA VAL A 29 -15.71 10.11 11.46
C VAL A 29 -17.07 10.80 11.59
N THR A 30 -17.25 11.86 10.83
CA THR A 30 -18.47 12.68 10.81
C THR A 30 -19.53 12.11 9.85
N PRO A 31 -20.82 12.45 10.03
CA PRO A 31 -21.87 12.02 9.10
C PRO A 31 -21.66 12.54 7.68
N ASN A 32 -21.04 13.72 7.54
CA ASN A 32 -20.74 14.32 6.24
C ASN A 32 -19.64 13.55 5.51
N GLU A 33 -18.60 13.10 6.22
CA GLU A 33 -17.55 12.25 5.64
C GLU A 33 -18.10 10.88 5.22
N LEU A 34 -18.98 10.29 6.03
CA LEU A 34 -19.69 9.07 5.65
C LEU A 34 -20.51 9.29 4.37
N SER A 35 -21.31 10.36 4.32
CA SER A 35 -22.11 10.69 3.14
C SER A 35 -21.22 10.87 1.91
N PHE A 36 -20.11 11.58 2.06
CA PHE A 36 -19.16 11.81 0.97
C PHE A 36 -18.52 10.51 0.46
N TYR A 37 -18.21 9.58 1.37
CA TYR A 37 -17.71 8.26 0.98
C TYR A 37 -18.79 7.41 0.31
N MET A 38 -20.05 7.51 0.73
CA MET A 38 -21.17 6.86 0.03
C MET A 38 -21.35 7.44 -1.38
N ASP A 39 -21.22 8.76 -1.56
CA ASP A 39 -21.26 9.41 -2.88
C ASP A 39 -20.14 8.86 -3.80
N TYR A 40 -18.94 8.62 -3.25
CA TYR A 40 -17.85 7.98 -3.99
C TYR A 40 -18.23 6.58 -4.46
N LEU A 41 -18.84 5.76 -3.59
CA LEU A 41 -19.28 4.41 -3.96
C LEU A 41 -20.38 4.46 -5.05
N GLU A 42 -21.27 5.44 -4.99
CA GLU A 42 -22.33 5.64 -6.00
C GLU A 42 -21.80 6.16 -7.34
N SER A 43 -20.69 6.90 -7.32
CA SER A 43 -20.12 7.52 -8.53
C SER A 43 -19.66 6.52 -9.59
N GLY A 44 -19.47 5.24 -9.22
CA GLY A 44 -18.89 4.22 -10.10
C GLY A 44 -17.40 4.42 -10.37
N MET A 45 -16.75 5.42 -9.76
CA MET A 45 -15.31 5.67 -9.89
C MET A 45 -14.46 4.76 -9.00
N GLN A 46 -15.09 3.92 -8.19
CA GLN A 46 -14.40 2.94 -7.37
C GLN A 46 -13.66 1.94 -8.27
N SER A 47 -12.35 1.84 -8.08
CA SER A 47 -11.55 0.72 -8.59
C SER A 47 -10.97 -0.06 -7.42
N ASP A 48 -10.85 -1.39 -7.57
CA ASP A 48 -10.09 -2.18 -6.62
C ASP A 48 -8.61 -1.74 -6.64
N LYS A 49 -7.94 -1.91 -5.50
CA LYS A 49 -6.54 -1.53 -5.32
C LYS A 49 -5.67 -2.41 -6.23
N ASN A 50 -4.81 -1.78 -7.03
CA ASN A 50 -3.80 -2.51 -7.76
C ASN A 50 -2.83 -3.15 -6.75
N TRP A 51 -2.68 -4.48 -6.80
CA TRP A 51 -1.83 -5.23 -5.86
C TRP A 51 -0.36 -4.81 -5.92
N PHE A 52 0.08 -4.22 -7.04
CA PHE A 52 1.44 -3.74 -7.24
C PHE A 52 1.81 -2.53 -6.37
N TYR A 53 0.84 -1.72 -5.92
CA TYR A 53 1.12 -0.47 -5.19
C TYR A 53 0.35 -0.42 -3.86
N ASN A 54 1.04 -0.01 -2.79
CA ASN A 54 0.36 0.23 -1.52
C ASN A 54 -0.39 1.57 -1.56
N TRP A 55 -1.53 1.70 -0.90
CA TRP A 55 -2.39 2.90 -0.98
C TRP A 55 -1.73 4.17 -0.40
N GLN A 56 -0.65 4.01 0.36
CA GLN A 56 0.21 5.08 0.87
C GLN A 56 1.58 5.16 0.16
N ASP A 57 1.73 4.56 -1.02
CA ASP A 57 3.00 4.57 -1.77
C ASP A 57 3.25 5.94 -2.41
N TYR A 58 3.58 6.91 -1.55
CA TYR A 58 3.76 8.31 -1.91
C TYR A 58 4.85 8.50 -2.96
N ASP A 59 5.98 7.80 -2.82
CA ASP A 59 7.11 7.91 -3.75
C ASP A 59 6.69 7.46 -5.15
N THR A 60 6.00 6.33 -5.26
CA THR A 60 5.47 5.88 -6.56
C THR A 60 4.50 6.91 -7.14
N TYR A 61 3.53 7.38 -6.36
CA TYR A 61 2.49 8.28 -6.86
C TYR A 61 3.03 9.66 -7.24
N ARG A 62 4.04 10.15 -6.52
CA ARG A 62 4.74 11.40 -6.82
C ARG A 62 5.42 11.35 -8.19
N HIS A 63 5.94 10.18 -8.58
CA HIS A 63 6.66 9.98 -9.83
C HIS A 63 5.79 9.35 -10.93
N ALA A 64 4.49 9.24 -10.73
CA ALA A 64 3.55 8.62 -11.66
C ALA A 64 3.07 9.55 -12.79
N GLU A 65 3.87 10.52 -13.22
CA GLU A 65 3.49 11.54 -14.23
C GLU A 65 2.91 10.94 -15.53
N ASN A 66 3.34 9.72 -15.88
CA ASN A 66 2.89 9.00 -17.07
C ASN A 66 1.88 7.86 -16.80
N CYS A 67 1.46 7.67 -15.55
CA CYS A 67 0.52 6.62 -15.15
C CYS A 67 -0.48 7.14 -14.09
N PRO A 68 -1.43 8.01 -14.45
CA PRO A 68 -2.46 8.52 -13.55
C PRO A 68 -3.28 7.41 -12.86
N GLU A 69 -3.37 6.24 -13.50
CA GLU A 69 -4.01 5.03 -12.99
C GLU A 69 -3.29 4.46 -11.76
N ALA A 70 -2.00 4.75 -11.59
CA ALA A 70 -1.24 4.34 -10.40
C ALA A 70 -1.75 5.03 -9.14
N ILE A 71 -2.26 6.26 -9.24
CA ILE A 71 -2.85 6.98 -8.09
C ILE A 71 -4.11 6.23 -7.63
N PRO A 72 -4.37 6.06 -6.32
CA PRO A 72 -5.60 5.43 -5.85
C PRO A 72 -6.85 6.16 -6.35
N ALA A 73 -7.87 5.40 -6.76
CA ALA A 73 -9.13 5.98 -7.22
C ALA A 73 -9.79 6.91 -6.20
N TRP A 74 -9.65 6.60 -4.91
CA TRP A 74 -10.11 7.46 -3.82
C TRP A 74 -9.42 8.83 -3.84
N TYR A 75 -8.11 8.90 -4.05
CA TYR A 75 -7.37 10.17 -4.08
C TYR A 75 -7.81 11.01 -5.27
N ARG A 76 -7.92 10.41 -6.46
CA ARG A 76 -8.45 11.11 -7.64
C ARG A 76 -9.87 11.65 -7.41
N TYR A 77 -10.74 10.86 -6.78
CA TYR A 77 -12.09 11.31 -6.46
C TYR A 77 -12.08 12.48 -5.48
N TYR A 78 -11.33 12.36 -4.39
CA TYR A 78 -11.18 13.41 -3.38
C TYR A 78 -10.63 14.71 -3.99
N ASP A 79 -9.54 14.61 -4.74
CA ASP A 79 -8.91 15.76 -5.39
C ASP A 79 -9.84 16.45 -6.40
N SER A 80 -10.65 15.68 -7.13
CA SER A 80 -11.64 16.25 -8.06
C SER A 80 -12.73 17.10 -7.38
N LYS A 81 -12.97 16.86 -6.09
CA LYS A 81 -14.02 17.54 -5.30
C LYS A 81 -13.48 18.71 -4.50
N PHE A 82 -12.25 18.60 -4.00
CA PHE A 82 -11.66 19.60 -3.11
C PHE A 82 -10.51 20.41 -3.74
N GLY A 83 -10.06 20.05 -4.95
CA GLY A 83 -8.97 20.73 -5.63
C GLY A 83 -7.65 20.60 -4.89
N THR A 84 -7.35 19.41 -4.36
CA THR A 84 -6.18 19.11 -3.51
C THR A 84 -5.05 18.38 -4.23
N ASP A 85 -5.15 18.25 -5.56
CA ASP A 85 -4.14 17.61 -6.41
C ASP A 85 -2.75 18.27 -6.27
N TYR A 86 -2.70 19.58 -6.03
CA TYR A 86 -1.46 20.33 -5.80
C TYR A 86 -0.67 19.85 -4.56
N LEU A 87 -1.30 19.15 -3.60
CA LEU A 87 -0.61 18.65 -2.40
C LEU A 87 0.47 17.63 -2.76
N MET A 88 0.26 16.83 -3.81
CA MET A 88 1.25 15.88 -4.32
C MET A 88 2.45 16.57 -4.97
N MET A 89 2.32 17.84 -5.37
CA MET A 89 3.40 18.64 -5.95
C MET A 89 4.31 19.30 -4.88
N LEU A 90 3.89 19.31 -3.61
CA LEU A 90 4.68 19.93 -2.54
C LEU A 90 6.01 19.20 -2.33
N PRO A 91 7.10 19.89 -1.94
CA PRO A 91 8.40 19.25 -1.72
C PRO A 91 8.40 18.36 -0.47
N ASP A 92 8.98 17.16 -0.58
CA ASP A 92 9.21 16.24 0.55
C ASP A 92 10.43 16.66 1.37
N LYS A 93 10.32 17.76 2.11
CA LYS A 93 11.45 18.28 2.91
C LYS A 93 11.87 17.30 4.00
N LYS A 94 10.91 16.65 4.65
CA LYS A 94 11.18 15.80 5.82
C LYS A 94 11.79 14.47 5.40
N GLY A 95 11.30 13.85 4.34
CA GLY A 95 11.89 12.61 3.82
C GLY A 95 13.31 12.84 3.30
N GLU A 96 13.59 13.96 2.64
CA GLU A 96 14.96 14.31 2.21
C GLU A 96 15.92 14.56 3.39
N GLU A 97 15.46 15.22 4.46
CA GLU A 97 16.24 15.36 5.71
C GLU A 97 16.55 13.99 6.34
N GLU A 98 15.55 13.13 6.50
CA GLU A 98 15.71 11.80 7.11
C GLU A 98 16.62 10.89 6.27
N LYS A 99 16.50 10.93 4.93
CA LYS A 99 17.40 10.24 4.00
C LYS A 99 18.85 10.69 4.17
N LEU A 100 19.09 11.99 4.36
CA LEU A 100 20.42 12.54 4.60
C LEU A 100 21.01 12.01 5.91
N TYR A 101 20.24 12.04 7.02
CA TYR A 101 20.71 11.53 8.30
C TYR A 101 21.03 10.05 8.25
N ILE A 102 20.18 9.24 7.61
CA ILE A 102 20.44 7.81 7.42
C ILE A 102 21.70 7.58 6.61
N ARG A 103 21.96 8.39 5.57
CA ARG A 103 23.19 8.30 4.77
C ARG A 103 24.43 8.58 5.61
N GLU A 104 24.41 9.61 6.46
CA GLU A 104 25.53 9.93 7.35
C GLU A 104 25.74 8.86 8.44
N TRP A 105 24.66 8.36 9.03
CA TRP A 105 24.71 7.23 9.97
C TRP A 105 25.33 5.99 9.33
N ARG A 106 24.92 5.64 8.10
CA ARG A 106 25.50 4.52 7.35
C ARG A 106 26.99 4.75 7.12
N LYS A 107 27.41 5.90 6.59
CA LYS A 107 28.84 6.18 6.36
C LYS A 107 29.71 5.96 7.60
N GLN A 108 29.24 6.37 8.78
CA GLN A 108 30.00 6.24 10.01
C GLN A 108 29.93 4.83 10.63
N ASN A 109 28.80 4.12 10.49
CA ASN A 109 28.67 2.77 11.04
C ASN A 109 29.08 1.67 10.07
N SER A 110 29.23 1.98 8.78
CA SER A 110 29.83 1.11 7.78
C SER A 110 31.32 0.88 8.07
N SER A 111 32.00 1.75 8.83
CA SER A 111 33.41 1.58 9.19
C SER A 111 33.70 0.47 10.22
N SER A 112 32.79 -0.47 10.46
CA SER A 112 33.07 -1.63 11.32
C SER A 112 32.56 -2.98 10.79
N GLN A 113 31.94 -3.07 9.60
CA GLN A 113 31.62 -4.38 9.02
C GLN A 113 31.52 -4.48 7.50
N GLU A 114 31.56 -3.38 6.76
CA GLU A 114 31.72 -3.41 5.32
C GLU A 114 32.89 -2.48 4.99
N ALA A 115 34.04 -3.06 4.62
CA ALA A 115 35.01 -2.34 3.80
C ALA A 115 34.21 -1.59 2.72
N GLU A 116 34.54 -0.32 2.45
CA GLU A 116 33.96 0.44 1.36
C GLU A 116 33.96 -0.42 0.10
N LEU A 117 32.84 -1.07 -0.17
CA LEU A 117 32.63 -1.80 -1.39
C LEU A 117 32.47 -0.71 -2.44
N HIS A 118 33.59 -0.36 -3.08
CA HIS A 118 33.57 0.50 -4.25
C HIS A 118 32.55 -0.09 -5.23
N GLU A 119 31.78 0.75 -5.91
CA GLU A 119 30.80 0.31 -6.91
C GLU A 119 31.46 -0.61 -7.97
N GLU A 120 32.75 -0.38 -8.26
CA GLU A 120 33.61 -1.29 -9.04
C GLU A 120 33.82 -2.67 -8.38
N GLU A 121 33.98 -2.79 -7.06
CA GLU A 121 34.14 -4.07 -6.34
C GLU A 121 32.81 -4.82 -6.14
N LEU A 122 31.66 -4.13 -6.08
CA LEU A 122 30.33 -4.77 -6.14
C LEU A 122 30.00 -5.31 -7.54
N LEU A 123 30.54 -4.66 -8.58
CA LEU A 123 30.42 -5.11 -9.97
C LEU A 123 31.45 -6.19 -10.35
N THR A 124 32.58 -6.29 -9.63
CA THR A 124 33.69 -7.20 -9.95
C THR A 124 34.07 -8.21 -8.85
N GLY A 125 33.39 -8.21 -7.72
CA GLY A 125 33.64 -9.13 -6.61
C GLY A 125 33.44 -10.60 -7.01
N PRO A 126 34.16 -11.56 -6.40
CA PRO A 126 34.07 -12.98 -6.74
C PRO A 126 32.76 -13.64 -6.27
N GLY A 127 31.88 -12.90 -5.60
CA GLY A 127 30.55 -13.34 -5.22
C GLY A 127 29.57 -13.13 -6.38
N PRO A 128 28.58 -14.04 -6.57
CA PRO A 128 27.57 -13.83 -7.61
C PRO A 128 26.78 -12.56 -7.31
N ASN A 129 26.79 -11.63 -8.28
CA ASN A 129 25.96 -10.43 -8.22
C ASN A 129 24.48 -10.86 -8.31
N LEU A 130 23.81 -10.94 -7.15
CA LEU A 130 22.38 -11.23 -7.06
C LEU A 130 21.56 -9.95 -7.29
N TYR A 131 21.83 -9.25 -8.39
CA TYR A 131 20.86 -8.31 -8.92
C TYR A 131 19.75 -9.15 -9.56
N VAL A 132 18.69 -9.38 -8.81
CA VAL A 132 17.51 -10.13 -9.27
C VAL A 132 16.71 -9.21 -10.19
N ASN A 133 17.06 -9.16 -11.47
CA ASN A 133 16.21 -8.65 -12.53
C ASN A 133 15.56 -9.84 -13.25
N TYR A 134 14.54 -9.60 -14.08
CA TYR A 134 13.83 -10.69 -14.77
C TYR A 134 14.77 -11.58 -15.60
N GLU A 135 15.82 -11.02 -16.19
CA GLU A 135 16.81 -11.75 -17.00
C GLU A 135 17.72 -12.67 -16.17
N THR A 136 18.12 -12.25 -14.96
CA THR A 136 18.92 -13.09 -14.05
C THR A 136 18.06 -14.12 -13.31
N LEU A 137 16.78 -13.83 -13.09
CA LEU A 137 15.81 -14.75 -12.46
C LEU A 137 15.61 -16.02 -13.29
N ASP A 138 15.47 -15.90 -14.61
CA ASP A 138 15.37 -17.05 -15.52
C ASP A 138 16.63 -17.92 -15.48
N PHE A 139 17.83 -17.32 -15.50
CA PHE A 139 19.08 -18.07 -15.34
C PHE A 139 19.16 -18.81 -14.00
N PHE A 140 18.80 -18.16 -12.90
CA PHE A 140 18.85 -18.78 -11.58
C PHE A 140 17.85 -19.93 -11.45
N ILE A 141 16.62 -19.74 -11.91
CA ILE A 141 15.58 -20.77 -11.85
C ILE A 141 15.94 -21.92 -12.78
N SER A 142 16.38 -21.64 -14.01
CA SER A 142 16.78 -22.68 -14.97
C SER A 142 18.04 -23.45 -14.54
N THR A 143 18.93 -22.88 -13.73
CA THR A 143 20.20 -23.49 -13.33
C THR A 143 20.13 -24.19 -11.97
N PHE A 144 19.54 -23.56 -10.96
CA PHE A 144 19.67 -23.98 -9.56
C PHE A 144 18.39 -24.56 -8.96
N GLU A 145 17.23 -24.34 -9.58
CA GLU A 145 15.95 -24.73 -8.98
C GLU A 145 15.44 -26.10 -9.43
N SER A 146 14.48 -26.62 -8.68
CA SER A 146 13.84 -27.91 -8.98
C SER A 146 13.03 -27.87 -10.28
N ARG A 147 12.86 -29.02 -10.95
CA ARG A 147 12.06 -29.14 -12.17
C ARG A 147 10.64 -28.55 -12.01
N ASN A 148 10.01 -28.80 -10.86
CA ASN A 148 8.68 -28.28 -10.57
C ASN A 148 8.67 -26.74 -10.52
N LEU A 149 9.70 -26.11 -9.93
CA LEU A 149 9.76 -24.65 -9.84
C LEU A 149 10.06 -24.01 -11.21
N LYS A 150 10.85 -24.68 -12.06
CA LYS A 150 11.05 -24.27 -13.46
C LYS A 150 9.73 -24.29 -14.24
N ASP A 151 8.93 -25.35 -14.07
CA ASP A 151 7.63 -25.46 -14.74
C ASP A 151 6.67 -24.33 -14.28
N TYR A 152 6.66 -23.97 -12.99
CA TYR A 152 5.87 -22.84 -12.49
C TYR A 152 6.38 -21.48 -12.98
N PHE A 153 7.70 -21.28 -13.02
CA PHE A 153 8.29 -20.04 -13.52
C PHE A 153 8.00 -19.83 -14.99
N LEU A 154 8.17 -20.87 -15.82
CA LEU A 154 7.79 -20.83 -17.24
C LEU A 154 6.30 -20.53 -17.42
N ALA A 155 5.43 -21.13 -16.61
CA ALA A 155 4.00 -20.82 -16.63
C ALA A 155 3.68 -19.37 -16.24
N ALA A 156 4.44 -18.79 -15.30
CA ALA A 156 4.30 -17.40 -14.88
C ALA A 156 4.87 -16.40 -15.91
N GLU A 157 6.00 -16.72 -16.55
CA GLU A 157 6.65 -15.96 -17.64
C GLU A 157 5.79 -15.91 -18.91
N LEU A 158 5.15 -17.04 -19.25
CA LEU A 158 4.27 -17.14 -20.40
C LEU A 158 3.09 -16.15 -20.36
N LYS A 159 2.84 -15.51 -19.19
CA LYS A 159 1.78 -14.51 -18.90
C LYS A 159 0.67 -14.59 -19.95
N PRO A 160 -0.08 -15.70 -20.03
CA PRO A 160 -1.20 -15.73 -20.93
C PRO A 160 -2.08 -14.54 -20.52
N GLU A 161 -2.48 -13.69 -21.47
CA GLU A 161 -3.36 -12.53 -21.20
C GLU A 161 -4.63 -12.98 -20.43
N ASP A 162 -4.99 -14.25 -20.57
CA ASP A 162 -6.04 -14.94 -19.83
C ASP A 162 -5.80 -15.07 -18.31
N ALA A 163 -4.57 -15.07 -17.80
CA ALA A 163 -4.31 -15.31 -16.37
C ALA A 163 -4.80 -14.17 -15.46
N THR A 164 -4.69 -12.92 -15.91
CA THR A 164 -5.18 -11.76 -15.14
C THR A 164 -6.71 -11.67 -15.20
N ASN A 165 -7.29 -11.86 -16.39
CA ASN A 165 -8.74 -11.96 -16.57
C ASN A 165 -9.34 -13.14 -15.81
N ASP A 166 -8.63 -14.27 -15.74
CA ASP A 166 -9.05 -15.44 -14.96
C ASP A 166 -9.02 -15.14 -13.47
N ALA A 167 -8.01 -14.43 -12.94
CA ALA A 167 -7.98 -14.08 -11.52
C ALA A 167 -9.17 -13.19 -11.10
N GLU A 168 -9.42 -12.10 -11.84
CA GLU A 168 -10.56 -11.21 -11.57
C GLU A 168 -11.90 -11.92 -11.74
N LEU A 169 -12.01 -12.78 -12.77
CA LEU A 169 -13.20 -13.58 -13.00
C LEU A 169 -13.43 -14.61 -11.89
N GLN A 170 -12.39 -15.31 -11.43
CA GLN A 170 -12.50 -16.28 -10.33
C GLN A 170 -12.93 -15.58 -9.03
N ASP A 171 -12.39 -14.39 -8.74
CA ASP A 171 -12.82 -13.60 -7.59
C ASP A 171 -14.26 -13.12 -7.72
N ALA A 172 -14.67 -12.66 -8.91
CA ALA A 172 -16.05 -12.30 -9.19
C ALA A 172 -17.01 -13.48 -9.00
N LEU A 173 -16.66 -14.66 -9.50
CA LEU A 173 -17.44 -15.90 -9.32
C LEU A 173 -17.50 -16.30 -7.84
N ARG A 174 -16.42 -16.14 -7.08
CA ARG A 174 -16.38 -16.40 -5.63
C ARG A 174 -17.30 -15.45 -4.85
N ILE A 175 -17.35 -14.17 -5.23
CA ILE A 175 -18.26 -13.19 -4.64
C ILE A 175 -19.71 -13.57 -4.94
N LEU A 176 -20.02 -13.85 -6.21
CA LEU A 176 -21.39 -14.15 -6.65
C LEU A 176 -21.90 -15.50 -6.15
N SER A 177 -21.05 -16.52 -6.03
CA SER A 177 -21.45 -17.83 -5.46
C SER A 177 -21.83 -17.73 -3.98
N ARG A 178 -21.29 -16.73 -3.26
CA ARG A 178 -21.66 -16.40 -1.88
C ARG A 178 -22.80 -15.40 -1.80
N ALA A 179 -23.27 -14.88 -2.94
CA ALA A 179 -24.45 -14.02 -2.96
C ALA A 179 -25.67 -14.89 -2.62
N GLY A 180 -26.19 -14.75 -1.40
CA GLY A 180 -27.40 -15.46 -0.94
C GLY A 180 -28.69 -15.02 -1.65
N LYS A 181 -28.60 -14.34 -2.79
CA LYS A 181 -29.71 -13.84 -3.61
C LYS A 181 -29.30 -13.81 -5.07
N ASN A 182 -30.29 -13.88 -5.96
CA ASN A 182 -30.06 -13.74 -7.39
C ASN A 182 -29.49 -12.33 -7.70
N VAL A 183 -28.39 -12.30 -8.45
CA VAL A 183 -27.75 -11.06 -8.92
C VAL A 183 -28.01 -10.92 -10.41
N THR A 184 -28.58 -9.77 -10.81
CA THR A 184 -28.76 -9.45 -12.23
C THR A 184 -27.45 -8.93 -12.78
N LEU A 185 -26.96 -9.55 -13.86
CA LEU A 185 -25.74 -9.11 -14.53
C LEU A 185 -26.02 -7.96 -15.51
N PRO A 186 -25.13 -6.98 -15.62
CA PRO A 186 -25.23 -5.94 -16.63
C PRO A 186 -25.07 -6.52 -18.04
N LYS A 187 -25.60 -5.80 -19.03
CA LYS A 187 -25.39 -6.14 -20.43
C LYS A 187 -23.96 -5.75 -20.83
N ALA A 188 -23.15 -6.72 -21.23
CA ALA A 188 -21.81 -6.51 -21.78
C ALA A 188 -21.64 -7.29 -23.09
N ALA A 189 -20.61 -6.94 -23.87
CA ALA A 189 -20.26 -7.65 -25.09
C ALA A 189 -19.59 -8.99 -24.77
N ASP A 190 -18.75 -9.03 -23.72
CA ASP A 190 -18.18 -10.25 -23.17
C ASP A 190 -18.94 -10.68 -21.90
N TRP A 191 -19.25 -11.97 -21.79
CA TRP A 191 -19.88 -12.54 -20.59
C TRP A 191 -18.95 -12.45 -19.36
N ARG A 192 -17.62 -12.46 -19.54
CA ARG A 192 -16.66 -12.31 -18.44
C ARG A 192 -16.76 -10.92 -17.81
N GLU A 193 -16.77 -9.89 -18.65
CA GLU A 193 -16.96 -8.50 -18.24
C GLU A 193 -18.30 -8.30 -17.53
N ALA A 194 -19.37 -8.95 -18.00
CA ALA A 194 -20.67 -8.93 -17.33
C ALA A 194 -20.61 -9.52 -15.91
N ILE A 195 -19.87 -10.63 -15.73
CA ILE A 195 -19.70 -11.27 -14.42
C ILE A 195 -18.87 -10.39 -13.49
N ILE A 196 -17.72 -9.87 -13.96
CA ILE A 196 -16.82 -9.02 -13.17
C ILE A 196 -17.56 -7.76 -12.73
N THR A 197 -18.20 -7.06 -13.66
CA THR A 197 -18.97 -5.84 -13.38
C THR A 197 -20.15 -6.13 -12.45
N GLY A 198 -20.88 -7.23 -12.68
CA GLY A 198 -21.99 -7.63 -11.82
C GLY A 198 -21.56 -7.95 -10.39
N ALA A 199 -20.41 -8.61 -10.21
CA ALA A 199 -19.83 -8.88 -8.90
C ALA A 199 -19.39 -7.59 -8.18
N ALA A 200 -18.75 -6.66 -8.90
CA ALA A 200 -18.38 -5.35 -8.37
C ALA A 200 -19.60 -4.55 -7.92
N GLN A 201 -20.63 -4.43 -8.76
CA GLN A 201 -21.89 -3.76 -8.42
C GLN A 201 -22.59 -4.41 -7.22
N TYR A 202 -22.61 -5.75 -7.15
CA TYR A 202 -23.14 -6.46 -6.00
C TYR A 202 -22.35 -6.12 -4.72
N LYS A 203 -21.02 -6.20 -4.76
CA LYS A 203 -20.13 -5.85 -3.64
C LYS A 203 -20.38 -4.43 -3.15
N THR A 204 -20.38 -3.45 -4.05
CA THR A 204 -20.66 -2.04 -3.72
C THR A 204 -22.05 -1.86 -3.12
N SER A 205 -23.09 -2.48 -3.68
CA SER A 205 -24.45 -2.42 -3.13
C SER A 205 -24.54 -2.99 -1.71
N ARG A 206 -23.77 -4.06 -1.42
CA ARG A 206 -23.70 -4.65 -0.08
C ARG A 206 -22.95 -3.75 0.89
N ILE A 207 -21.87 -3.10 0.46
CA ILE A 207 -21.15 -2.12 1.28
C ILE A 207 -22.09 -0.97 1.62
N MET A 208 -22.67 -0.32 0.61
CA MET A 208 -23.59 0.81 0.80
C MET A 208 -24.77 0.47 1.72
N ALA A 209 -25.38 -0.71 1.56
CA ALA A 209 -26.50 -1.11 2.40
C ALA A 209 -26.10 -1.37 3.86
N ASN A 210 -24.86 -1.77 4.14
CA ASN A 210 -24.39 -2.08 5.49
C ASN A 210 -23.65 -0.91 6.18
N LEU A 211 -23.08 0.01 5.41
CA LEU A 211 -22.20 1.06 5.94
C LEU A 211 -22.88 1.97 6.98
N PRO A 212 -24.15 2.39 6.82
CA PRO A 212 -24.84 3.16 7.86
C PRO A 212 -24.98 2.39 9.19
N PHE A 213 -25.26 1.09 9.14
CA PHE A 213 -25.37 0.28 10.35
C PHE A 213 -24.03 0.12 11.06
N VAL A 214 -22.94 -0.05 10.29
CA VAL A 214 -21.58 -0.08 10.83
C VAL A 214 -21.20 1.27 11.45
N TYR A 215 -21.61 2.37 10.82
CA TYR A 215 -21.40 3.71 11.36
C TYR A 215 -22.17 3.97 12.66
N ASP A 216 -23.42 3.52 12.74
CA ASP A 216 -24.21 3.59 13.98
C ASP A 216 -23.57 2.78 15.11
N GLU A 217 -23.06 1.57 14.81
CA GLU A 217 -22.31 0.77 15.79
C GLU A 217 -21.02 1.47 16.22
N TYR A 218 -20.29 2.08 15.28
CA TYR A 218 -19.10 2.87 15.56
C TYR A 218 -19.38 4.04 16.50
N LEU A 219 -20.41 4.84 16.22
CA LEU A 219 -20.83 5.96 17.08
C LEU A 219 -21.28 5.47 18.46
N PHE A 220 -22.00 4.35 18.52
CA PHE A 220 -22.39 3.74 19.78
C PHE A 220 -21.17 3.37 20.63
N ARG A 221 -20.15 2.73 20.02
CA ARG A 221 -18.92 2.35 20.72
C ARG A 221 -18.17 3.57 21.24
N LEU A 222 -18.02 4.61 20.41
CA LEU A 222 -17.38 5.86 20.80
C LEU A 222 -18.08 6.51 21.99
N LYS A 223 -19.41 6.65 21.93
CA LYS A 223 -20.20 7.28 22.99
C LYS A 223 -20.08 6.54 24.33
N ASN A 224 -19.90 5.23 24.30
CA ASN A 224 -19.79 4.39 25.49
C ASN A 224 -18.35 4.07 25.90
N GLY A 225 -17.33 4.63 25.22
CA GLY A 225 -15.92 4.35 25.51
C GLY A 225 -15.53 2.88 25.30
N ILE A 226 -16.23 2.17 24.41
CA ILE A 226 -15.96 0.76 24.12
C ILE A 226 -14.80 0.70 23.11
N ALA A 227 -13.69 0.08 23.53
CA ALA A 227 -12.55 -0.14 22.64
C ALA A 227 -12.96 -0.95 21.40
N GLN A 228 -12.34 -0.61 20.27
CA GLN A 228 -12.42 -1.42 19.05
C GLN A 228 -11.86 -2.82 19.33
N ARG A 229 -12.40 -3.83 18.65
CA ARG A 229 -11.89 -5.20 18.82
C ARG A 229 -10.49 -5.28 18.22
N PRO A 230 -9.56 -6.02 18.87
CA PRO A 230 -8.28 -6.27 18.27
C PRO A 230 -8.46 -6.98 16.92
N THR A 231 -7.73 -6.53 15.91
CA THR A 231 -7.70 -7.14 14.57
C THR A 231 -6.34 -7.80 14.36
N ASP A 232 -6.22 -8.64 13.32
CA ASP A 232 -4.92 -9.20 12.92
C ASP A 232 -3.90 -8.09 12.60
N GLU A 233 -4.38 -6.88 12.30
CA GLU A 233 -3.56 -5.69 12.07
C GLU A 233 -2.82 -5.22 13.33
N ASP A 234 -3.30 -5.53 14.54
CA ASP A 234 -2.59 -5.18 15.79
C ASP A 234 -1.27 -5.96 15.95
N GLN A 235 -1.20 -7.18 15.43
CA GLN A 235 0.06 -7.93 15.37
C GLN A 235 1.01 -7.27 14.38
N THR A 236 0.51 -6.88 13.21
CA THR A 236 1.27 -6.13 12.21
C THR A 236 1.76 -4.78 12.76
N TYR A 237 0.97 -4.11 13.60
CA TYR A 237 1.37 -2.86 14.25
C TYR A 237 2.66 -3.03 15.07
N GLN A 238 2.78 -4.09 15.87
CA GLN A 238 3.98 -4.33 16.68
C GLN A 238 5.23 -4.58 15.83
N GLU A 239 5.08 -5.28 14.71
CA GLU A 239 6.16 -5.48 13.74
C GLU A 239 6.63 -4.14 13.16
N TYR A 240 5.69 -3.28 12.75
CA TYR A 240 6.00 -1.94 12.24
C TYR A 240 6.65 -1.06 13.31
N VAL A 241 6.21 -1.12 14.57
CA VAL A 241 6.85 -0.39 15.68
C VAL A 241 8.31 -0.82 15.85
N ALA A 242 8.61 -2.12 15.74
CA ALA A 242 9.98 -2.62 15.83
C ALA A 242 10.86 -2.07 14.68
N PHE A 243 10.37 -2.13 13.43
CA PHE A 243 11.09 -1.58 12.28
C PHE A 243 11.27 -0.06 12.36
N THR A 244 10.24 0.66 12.80
CA THR A 244 10.29 2.11 12.97
C THR A 244 11.21 2.52 14.12
N THR A 245 11.33 1.71 15.17
CA THR A 245 12.28 1.97 16.26
C THR A 245 13.72 1.93 15.78
N LEU A 246 14.08 0.94 14.95
CA LEU A 246 15.39 0.89 14.32
C LEU A 246 15.63 2.11 13.42
N TYR A 247 14.66 2.45 12.59
CA TYR A 247 14.74 3.62 11.70
C TYR A 247 14.93 4.93 12.49
N ARG A 248 14.15 5.13 13.56
CA ARG A 248 14.26 6.29 14.46
C ARG A 248 15.63 6.40 15.09
N HIS A 249 16.21 5.28 15.53
CA HIS A 249 17.58 5.26 16.03
C HIS A 249 18.59 5.70 14.95
N GLN A 250 18.48 5.18 13.73
CA GLN A 250 19.34 5.57 12.61
C GLN A 250 19.23 7.06 12.27
N VAL A 251 18.01 7.61 12.23
CA VAL A 251 17.77 9.03 11.98
C VAL A 251 18.34 9.89 13.10
N SER A 252 18.09 9.53 14.36
CA SER A 252 18.56 10.29 15.54
C SER A 252 20.09 10.35 15.63
N GLU A 253 20.75 9.20 15.48
CA GLU A 253 22.21 9.14 15.47
C GLU A 253 22.79 9.84 14.22
N GLY A 254 22.21 9.61 13.05
CA GLY A 254 22.59 10.29 11.81
C GLY A 254 22.50 11.81 11.88
N LYS A 255 21.48 12.33 12.57
CA LYS A 255 21.31 13.76 12.84
C LYS A 255 22.44 14.31 13.71
N LYS A 256 22.79 13.62 14.81
CA LYS A 256 23.90 14.04 15.68
C LYS A 256 25.24 14.11 14.93
N ILE A 257 25.44 13.20 13.98
CA ILE A 257 26.66 13.16 13.14
C ILE A 257 26.66 14.33 12.14
N ALA A 258 25.53 14.58 11.49
CA ALA A 258 25.39 15.69 10.55
C ALA A 258 25.57 17.05 11.24
N ASP A 259 25.06 17.21 12.46
CA ASP A 259 25.17 18.47 13.24
C ASP A 259 26.59 18.76 13.76
N GLN A 260 27.52 17.79 13.70
CA GLN A 260 28.92 17.95 14.11
C GLN A 260 29.86 18.39 12.97
N LYS A 261 29.36 18.49 11.73
CA LYS A 261 30.10 18.92 10.54
C LYS A 261 29.82 20.38 10.21
#